data_AF-A0A8H7ACB2-F1
#
_entry.id   AF-A0A8H7ACB2-F1
#
_cell.length_a   1.000
_cell.length_b   1.000
_cell.length_c   1.000
_cell.angle_alpha   90.00
_cell.angle_beta   90.00
_cell.angle_gamma   90.00
#
_symmetry.space_group_name_H-M   'P 1'
#
loop_
_entity.id
_entity.type
_entity.pdbx_description
1 polymer ?
#
loop_
_entity_poly.entity_id
_entity_poly.type
_entity_poly.pdbx_seq_one_letter_code
_entity_poly.pdbx_strand_id
1 'polypeptide(L)'
;MTAIMVAISSQYDTQTNAKDYSLALLEACTKSLAKRDNIHSRSRLSDLQTVFLLEVLLKFRSRKAETGLSPRFRALFASLNHTSSRYWISNNPITVLRGLSKSPSAAELQQAHSFWLNRETRRRLLLGSFILDTQLAALFEQQSVLFPRWPGETISAHVSNLPYPCDNELWECATVEEWAGLATSFQQMTLSDAVDPTICDRSSALDSFRARLIFTHLVTCPPHRNTDSGTELGKLCETLARYDHTGRHVPTIFDIHAHTTAQHTPIRSLLTVSGESWLFGKKLEHEEDFAAAKSHLREWVDSNRSQTALWHATALLRMVFDVGPNTPLQPLHGTSNQGREIGMLHEQWCIYIAALVCWACTFDASASSAPLSGLLISSTPLTISGASSPYIATSTPTGYPALMDPVEAGVEMCTFLQATNVDDLNLLPAVLDKVRGQARGLLEVVRTGKLNGSLGGLINEASGVLYRLVEGRSQLSHF
;
A
#
# COMPACT_ATOMS: atom_id res chain seq x y z
N MET A 1 2.02 -14.14 -18.36
CA MET A 1 0.74 -13.56 -17.93
C MET A 1 -0.06 -14.52 -17.05
N THR A 2 -0.56 -15.66 -17.56
CA THR A 2 -1.40 -16.58 -16.76
C THR A 2 -0.76 -16.99 -15.43
N ALA A 3 0.52 -17.40 -15.44
CA ALA A 3 1.22 -17.79 -14.23
C ALA A 3 1.32 -16.66 -13.17
N ILE A 4 1.52 -15.40 -13.57
CA ILE A 4 1.58 -14.29 -12.62
C ILE A 4 0.20 -13.91 -12.08
N MET A 5 -0.85 -14.05 -12.89
CA MET A 5 -2.23 -13.88 -12.42
C MET A 5 -2.59 -14.93 -11.38
N VAL A 6 -2.28 -16.21 -11.65
CA VAL A 6 -2.47 -17.30 -10.68
C VAL A 6 -1.67 -17.05 -9.40
N ALA A 7 -0.43 -16.57 -9.51
CA ALA A 7 0.38 -16.22 -8.35
C ALA A 7 -0.30 -15.14 -7.49
N ILE A 8 -0.81 -14.06 -8.11
CA ILE A 8 -1.54 -13.00 -7.39
C ILE A 8 -2.81 -13.56 -6.75
N SER A 9 -3.63 -14.31 -7.49
CA SER A 9 -4.86 -14.92 -6.95
C SER A 9 -4.57 -15.83 -5.76
N SER A 10 -3.47 -16.58 -5.81
CA SER A 10 -3.05 -17.49 -4.72
C SER A 10 -2.67 -16.74 -3.43
N GLN A 11 -2.44 -15.42 -3.47
CA GLN A 11 -2.24 -14.61 -2.25
C GLN A 11 -3.53 -14.43 -1.45
N TYR A 12 -4.70 -14.50 -2.12
CA TYR A 12 -6.02 -14.33 -1.52
C TYR A 12 -6.76 -15.67 -1.34
N ASP A 13 -6.16 -16.78 -1.75
CA ASP A 13 -6.72 -18.12 -1.55
C ASP A 13 -6.48 -18.56 -0.09
N THR A 14 -7.51 -19.10 0.57
CA THR A 14 -7.46 -19.51 1.98
C THR A 14 -6.73 -20.83 2.21
N GLN A 15 -6.40 -21.59 1.15
CA GLN A 15 -5.64 -22.83 1.26
C GLN A 15 -4.25 -22.61 1.88
N THR A 16 -3.82 -23.59 2.68
CA THR A 16 -2.60 -23.51 3.50
C THR A 16 -1.32 -23.40 2.68
N ASN A 17 -1.28 -24.01 1.49
CA ASN A 17 -0.12 -24.00 0.59
C ASN A 17 -0.20 -22.93 -0.51
N ALA A 18 -1.28 -22.15 -0.60
CA ALA A 18 -1.49 -21.23 -1.71
C ALA A 18 -0.42 -20.11 -1.75
N LYS A 19 0.02 -19.65 -0.59
CA LYS A 19 1.05 -18.60 -0.49
C LYS A 19 2.42 -19.13 -0.93
N ASP A 20 2.75 -20.38 -0.57
CA ASP A 20 3.98 -21.04 -1.02
C ASP A 20 3.95 -21.27 -2.54
N TYR A 21 2.80 -21.67 -3.06
CA TYR A 21 2.60 -21.83 -4.49
C TYR A 21 2.73 -20.49 -5.24
N SER A 22 2.18 -19.41 -4.69
CA SER A 22 2.36 -18.06 -5.21
C SER A 22 3.84 -17.66 -5.29
N LEU A 23 4.60 -17.91 -4.24
CA LEU A 23 6.04 -17.65 -4.21
C LEU A 23 6.80 -18.45 -5.26
N ALA A 24 6.49 -19.75 -5.39
CA ALA A 24 7.12 -20.60 -6.40
C ALA A 24 6.85 -20.08 -7.82
N LEU A 25 5.61 -19.66 -8.11
CA LEU A 25 5.24 -19.04 -9.38
C LEU A 25 5.92 -17.69 -9.59
N LEU A 26 6.03 -16.86 -8.56
CA LEU A 26 6.74 -15.58 -8.61
C LEU A 26 8.21 -15.77 -9.00
N GLU A 27 8.90 -16.72 -8.36
CA GLU A 27 10.29 -17.07 -8.68
C GLU A 27 10.44 -17.62 -10.10
N ALA A 28 9.54 -18.51 -10.52
CA ALA A 28 9.52 -19.06 -11.87
C ALA A 28 9.28 -17.98 -12.93
N CYS A 29 8.31 -17.08 -12.70
CA CYS A 29 8.02 -15.95 -13.59
C CYS A 29 9.22 -15.01 -13.68
N THR A 30 9.89 -14.72 -12.57
CA THR A 30 11.07 -13.86 -12.54
C THR A 30 12.22 -14.45 -13.36
N LYS A 31 12.52 -15.75 -13.16
CA LYS A 31 13.53 -16.49 -13.94
C LYS A 31 13.17 -16.57 -15.42
N SER A 32 11.91 -16.83 -15.75
CA SER A 32 11.46 -16.90 -17.13
C SER A 32 11.54 -15.53 -17.81
N LEU A 33 11.15 -14.47 -17.11
CA LEU A 33 11.23 -13.12 -17.64
C LEU A 33 12.69 -12.75 -17.89
N ALA A 34 13.60 -13.05 -16.97
CA ALA A 34 15.05 -12.76 -17.10
C ALA A 34 15.66 -13.25 -18.41
N LYS A 35 15.16 -14.36 -18.99
CA LYS A 35 15.63 -14.94 -20.25
C LYS A 35 15.07 -14.26 -21.51
N ARG A 36 14.10 -13.37 -21.39
CA ARG A 36 13.48 -12.67 -22.53
C ARG A 36 14.22 -11.38 -22.84
N ASP A 37 14.11 -10.96 -24.11
CA ASP A 37 14.57 -9.65 -24.57
C ASP A 37 13.90 -8.50 -23.81
N ASN A 38 14.46 -7.30 -23.98
CA ASN A 38 13.93 -6.10 -23.36
C ASN A 38 12.49 -5.82 -23.84
N ILE A 39 11.60 -5.64 -22.87
CA ILE A 39 10.19 -5.32 -23.10
C ILE A 39 10.05 -3.80 -23.08
N HIS A 40 9.40 -3.26 -24.11
CA HIS A 40 9.22 -1.82 -24.32
C HIS A 40 7.78 -1.50 -24.74
N SER A 41 7.47 -0.22 -24.95
CA SER A 41 6.08 0.26 -25.19
C SER A 41 5.38 -0.39 -26.40
N ARG A 42 6.13 -0.91 -27.37
CA ARG A 42 5.60 -1.56 -28.58
C ARG A 42 5.53 -3.09 -28.47
N SER A 43 6.03 -3.68 -27.39
CA SER A 43 5.91 -5.12 -27.14
C SER A 43 4.42 -5.52 -26.95
N ARG A 44 4.17 -6.84 -26.89
CA ARG A 44 2.81 -7.39 -26.72
C ARG A 44 2.22 -6.92 -25.40
N LEU A 45 0.93 -6.58 -25.38
CA LEU A 45 0.25 -6.12 -24.15
C LEU A 45 0.41 -7.07 -22.98
N SER A 46 0.32 -8.38 -23.23
CA SER A 46 0.51 -9.41 -22.22
C SER A 46 1.90 -9.40 -21.60
N ASP A 47 2.93 -8.97 -22.34
CA ASP A 47 4.29 -8.81 -21.81
C ASP A 47 4.36 -7.58 -20.89
N LEU A 48 3.77 -6.46 -21.30
CA LEU A 48 3.71 -5.24 -20.49
C LEU A 48 2.94 -5.49 -19.18
N GLN A 49 1.77 -6.12 -19.28
CA GLN A 49 0.94 -6.51 -18.13
C GLN A 49 1.70 -7.49 -17.23
N THR A 50 2.44 -8.45 -17.80
CA THR A 50 3.25 -9.39 -17.01
C THR A 50 4.33 -8.66 -16.23
N VAL A 51 5.05 -7.72 -16.85
CA VAL A 51 6.08 -6.92 -16.16
C VAL A 51 5.47 -6.10 -15.03
N PHE A 52 4.33 -5.44 -15.28
CA PHE A 52 3.64 -4.63 -14.27
C PHE A 52 3.16 -5.48 -13.08
N LEU A 53 2.41 -6.56 -13.33
CA LEU A 53 1.90 -7.44 -12.28
C LEU A 53 3.01 -8.11 -11.48
N LEU A 54 4.10 -8.50 -12.16
CA LEU A 54 5.26 -9.07 -11.49
C LEU A 54 5.93 -8.06 -10.57
N GLU A 55 6.06 -6.80 -10.99
CA GLU A 55 6.62 -5.74 -10.15
C GLU A 55 5.80 -5.56 -8.87
N VAL A 56 4.46 -5.43 -9.00
CA VAL A 56 3.59 -5.26 -7.83
C VAL A 56 3.73 -6.43 -6.85
N LEU A 57 3.73 -7.67 -7.36
CA LEU A 57 3.85 -8.86 -6.51
C LEU A 57 5.24 -8.95 -5.84
N LEU A 58 6.32 -8.62 -6.58
CA LEU A 58 7.68 -8.63 -6.05
C LEU A 58 7.85 -7.68 -4.86
N LYS A 59 7.26 -6.48 -4.92
CA LYS A 59 7.41 -5.45 -3.88
C LYS A 59 6.86 -5.87 -2.53
N PHE A 60 5.73 -6.56 -2.52
CA PHE A 60 5.02 -6.86 -1.27
C PHE A 60 5.11 -8.32 -0.84
N ARG A 61 5.37 -9.25 -1.78
CA ARG A 61 5.27 -10.69 -1.53
C ARG A 61 6.54 -11.47 -1.82
N SER A 62 7.62 -10.85 -2.31
CA SER A 62 8.87 -11.59 -2.51
C SER A 62 9.55 -11.97 -1.20
N ARG A 63 10.40 -13.00 -1.22
CA ARG A 63 11.16 -13.48 -0.05
C ARG A 63 12.17 -12.47 0.47
N LYS A 64 12.60 -11.52 -0.37
CA LYS A 64 13.56 -10.48 -0.01
C LYS A 64 12.82 -9.17 0.09
N ALA A 65 13.15 -8.33 1.07
CA ALA A 65 12.58 -6.98 1.15
C ALA A 65 13.20 -6.10 0.04
N GLU A 66 12.62 -6.16 -1.16
CA GLU A 66 13.05 -5.37 -2.31
C GLU A 66 12.26 -4.05 -2.39
N THR A 67 12.85 -2.96 -1.92
CA THR A 67 12.18 -1.66 -1.85
C THR A 67 12.18 -0.94 -3.20
N GLY A 68 13.31 -0.87 -3.90
CA GLY A 68 13.43 -0.14 -5.17
C GLY A 68 12.88 -0.88 -6.39
N LEU A 69 12.42 -0.13 -7.41
CA LEU A 69 11.87 -0.67 -8.66
C LEU A 69 12.89 -1.49 -9.48
N SER A 70 12.45 -2.61 -10.05
CA SER A 70 13.30 -3.46 -10.88
C SER A 70 13.81 -2.73 -12.13
N PRO A 71 15.04 -3.00 -12.61
CA PRO A 71 15.57 -2.37 -13.82
C PRO A 71 14.67 -2.56 -15.04
N ARG A 72 14.01 -3.72 -15.14
CA ARG A 72 13.14 -4.05 -16.27
C ARG A 72 11.83 -3.27 -16.23
N PHE A 73 11.22 -3.12 -15.06
CA PHE A 73 10.05 -2.27 -14.90
C PHE A 73 10.38 -0.81 -15.21
N ARG A 74 11.51 -0.30 -14.71
CA ARG A 74 12.00 1.06 -15.04
C ARG A 74 12.20 1.27 -16.54
N ALA A 75 12.81 0.30 -17.23
CA ALA A 75 13.01 0.37 -18.68
C ALA A 75 11.68 0.38 -19.46
N LEU A 76 10.73 -0.47 -19.08
CA LEU A 76 9.39 -0.49 -19.69
C LEU A 76 8.68 0.85 -19.48
N PHE A 77 8.65 1.34 -18.24
CA PHE A 77 8.01 2.61 -17.93
C PHE A 77 8.66 3.76 -18.71
N ALA A 78 10.00 3.85 -18.72
CA ALA A 78 10.72 4.87 -19.48
C ALA A 78 10.33 4.84 -20.97
N SER A 79 10.13 3.64 -21.53
CA SER A 79 9.66 3.48 -22.91
C SER A 79 8.21 3.95 -23.13
N LEU A 80 7.31 3.70 -22.17
CA LEU A 80 5.93 4.21 -22.22
C LEU A 80 5.87 5.73 -22.04
N ASN A 81 6.76 6.27 -21.21
CA ASN A 81 6.81 7.68 -20.85
C ASN A 81 7.61 8.54 -21.85
N HIS A 82 8.38 7.90 -22.74
CA HIS A 82 9.13 8.55 -23.81
C HIS A 82 8.23 9.41 -24.70
N THR A 83 8.68 10.61 -25.10
CA THR A 83 7.88 11.64 -25.79
C THR A 83 7.00 11.10 -26.92
N SER A 84 7.56 10.29 -27.83
CA SER A 84 6.78 9.71 -28.95
C SER A 84 5.70 8.74 -28.49
N SER A 85 5.99 7.89 -27.51
CA SER A 85 5.01 6.97 -26.92
C SER A 85 3.95 7.74 -26.13
N ARG A 86 4.37 8.76 -25.36
CA ARG A 86 3.51 9.58 -24.52
C ARG A 86 2.52 10.38 -25.37
N TYR A 87 2.98 11.04 -26.44
CA TYR A 87 2.11 11.69 -27.42
C TYR A 87 1.05 10.71 -27.95
N TRP A 88 1.49 9.51 -28.34
CA TRP A 88 0.60 8.47 -28.81
C TRP A 88 -0.35 7.92 -27.73
N ILE A 89 0.02 7.91 -26.46
CA ILE A 89 -0.86 7.48 -25.37
C ILE A 89 -1.85 8.61 -25.00
N SER A 90 -1.47 9.87 -25.20
CA SER A 90 -2.27 11.04 -24.82
C SER A 90 -3.37 11.40 -25.81
N ASN A 91 -3.21 11.20 -27.13
CA ASN A 91 -4.32 11.59 -28.04
C ASN A 91 -5.59 10.77 -27.75
N ASN A 92 -6.75 11.30 -28.10
CA ASN A 92 -8.02 10.61 -27.89
C ASN A 92 -8.04 9.26 -28.67
N PRO A 93 -8.24 8.09 -28.00
CA PRO A 93 -8.19 6.78 -28.64
C PRO A 93 -9.43 6.49 -29.50
N ILE A 94 -10.50 7.25 -29.31
CA ILE A 94 -11.79 7.10 -30.00
C ILE A 94 -11.82 7.83 -31.33
N THR A 95 -10.78 8.62 -31.67
CA THR A 95 -10.68 9.23 -33.00
C THR A 95 -10.72 8.20 -34.13
N VAL A 96 -10.32 6.95 -33.86
CA VAL A 96 -10.45 5.83 -34.80
C VAL A 96 -11.90 5.57 -35.20
N LEU A 97 -12.85 5.67 -34.26
CA LEU A 97 -14.27 5.47 -34.50
C LEU A 97 -14.83 6.59 -35.39
N ARG A 98 -14.40 7.83 -35.14
CA ARG A 98 -14.82 9.01 -35.93
C ARG A 98 -14.30 8.99 -37.37
N GLY A 99 -13.27 8.19 -37.64
CA GLY A 99 -12.71 8.00 -38.97
C GLY A 99 -13.43 6.94 -39.81
N LEU A 100 -14.36 6.18 -39.22
CA LEU A 100 -15.12 5.17 -39.94
C LEU A 100 -16.19 5.77 -40.86
N SER A 101 -16.70 4.96 -41.78
CA SER A 101 -17.84 5.34 -42.63
C SER A 101 -19.12 5.52 -41.80
N LYS A 102 -20.14 6.19 -42.36
CA LYS A 102 -21.43 6.43 -41.67
C LYS A 102 -22.19 5.16 -41.28
N SER A 103 -21.90 4.05 -41.96
CA SER A 103 -22.49 2.72 -41.72
C SER A 103 -21.35 1.70 -41.70
N PRO A 104 -20.55 1.66 -40.63
CA PRO A 104 -19.39 0.81 -40.55
C PRO A 104 -19.80 -0.66 -40.50
N SER A 105 -19.05 -1.50 -41.19
CA SER A 105 -19.20 -2.94 -41.09
C SER A 105 -18.80 -3.45 -39.70
N ALA A 106 -19.30 -4.62 -39.31
CA ALA A 106 -18.92 -5.26 -38.04
C ALA A 106 -17.40 -5.48 -37.93
N ALA A 107 -16.72 -5.78 -39.05
CA ALA A 107 -15.28 -5.95 -39.09
C ALA A 107 -14.51 -4.63 -38.82
N GLU A 108 -14.96 -3.52 -39.41
CA GLU A 108 -14.38 -2.20 -39.18
C GLU A 108 -14.56 -1.75 -37.72
N LEU A 109 -15.75 -1.97 -37.15
CA LEU A 109 -16.02 -1.70 -35.73
C LEU A 109 -15.13 -2.55 -34.82
N GLN A 110 -15.01 -3.84 -35.09
CA GLN A 110 -14.14 -4.75 -34.32
C GLN A 110 -12.67 -4.30 -34.36
N GLN A 111 -12.19 -3.85 -35.53
CA GLN A 111 -10.83 -3.36 -35.69
C GLN A 111 -10.61 -2.04 -34.92
N ALA A 112 -11.57 -1.11 -35.01
CA ALA A 112 -11.54 0.15 -34.27
C ALA A 112 -11.55 -0.07 -32.76
N HIS A 113 -12.42 -0.96 -32.27
CA HIS A 113 -12.47 -1.36 -30.86
C HIS A 113 -11.14 -1.97 -30.41
N SER A 114 -10.58 -2.90 -31.20
CA SER A 114 -9.29 -3.54 -30.88
C SER A 114 -8.15 -2.51 -30.80
N PHE A 115 -8.14 -1.52 -31.69
CA PHE A 115 -7.19 -0.41 -31.66
C PHE A 115 -7.35 0.46 -30.41
N TRP A 116 -8.59 0.83 -30.08
CA TRP A 116 -8.91 1.60 -28.88
C TRP A 116 -8.48 0.85 -27.61
N LEU A 117 -8.86 -0.42 -27.47
CA LEU A 117 -8.55 -1.25 -26.30
C LEU A 117 -7.03 -1.36 -26.10
N ASN A 118 -6.30 -1.56 -27.20
CA ASN A 118 -4.85 -1.65 -27.18
C ASN A 118 -4.17 -0.36 -26.68
N ARG A 119 -4.77 0.79 -27.00
CA ARG A 119 -4.29 2.10 -26.62
C ARG A 119 -4.67 2.48 -25.19
N GLU A 120 -5.92 2.24 -24.81
CA GLU A 120 -6.41 2.45 -23.45
C GLU A 120 -5.71 1.53 -22.45
N THR A 121 -5.40 0.29 -22.82
CA THR A 121 -4.59 -0.61 -21.98
C THR A 121 -3.20 -0.04 -21.68
N ARG A 122 -2.51 0.52 -22.68
CA ARG A 122 -1.19 1.15 -22.47
C ARG A 122 -1.28 2.41 -21.62
N ARG A 123 -2.35 3.20 -21.80
CA ARG A 123 -2.64 4.34 -20.95
C ARG A 123 -2.81 3.92 -19.50
N ARG A 124 -3.66 2.92 -19.24
CA ARG A 124 -3.88 2.39 -17.88
C ARG A 124 -2.62 1.77 -17.28
N LEU A 125 -1.74 1.16 -18.08
CA LEU A 125 -0.42 0.69 -17.61
C LEU A 125 0.51 1.83 -17.21
N LEU A 126 0.57 2.92 -17.99
CA LEU A 126 1.34 4.12 -17.64
C LEU A 126 0.81 4.74 -16.34
N LEU A 127 -0.50 4.92 -16.24
CA LEU A 127 -1.18 5.50 -15.08
C LEU A 127 -1.09 4.60 -13.84
N GLY A 128 -1.20 3.28 -14.01
CA GLY A 128 -1.00 2.32 -12.93
C GLY A 128 0.44 2.31 -12.43
N SER A 129 1.42 2.52 -13.31
CA SER A 129 2.83 2.65 -12.93
C SER A 129 3.09 3.95 -12.16
N PHE A 130 2.38 5.03 -12.51
CA PHE A 130 2.40 6.28 -11.74
C PHE A 130 1.87 6.08 -10.32
N ILE A 131 0.71 5.44 -10.17
CA ILE A 131 0.15 5.09 -8.85
C ILE A 131 1.15 4.27 -8.04
N LEU A 132 1.71 3.21 -8.65
CA LEU A 132 2.65 2.32 -7.96
C LEU A 132 3.91 3.05 -7.49
N ASP A 133 4.52 3.87 -8.35
CA ASP A 133 5.74 4.63 -7.99
C ASP A 133 5.49 5.62 -6.85
N THR A 134 4.39 6.37 -6.91
CA THR A 134 3.99 7.30 -5.82
C THR A 134 3.71 6.56 -4.52
N GLN A 135 3.06 5.40 -4.60
CA GLN A 135 2.78 4.57 -3.44
C GLN A 135 4.06 4.03 -2.80
N LEU A 136 4.98 3.48 -3.59
CA LEU A 136 6.24 2.94 -3.09
C LEU A 136 7.13 4.05 -2.52
N ALA A 137 7.16 5.23 -3.15
CA ALA A 137 7.89 6.39 -2.65
C ALA A 137 7.47 6.77 -1.22
N ALA A 138 6.16 6.76 -0.95
CA ALA A 138 5.63 7.02 0.39
C ALA A 138 5.91 5.86 1.37
N LEU A 139 5.55 4.62 1.00
CA LEU A 139 5.59 3.47 1.91
C LEU A 139 7.00 2.97 2.24
N PHE A 140 8.00 3.29 1.42
CA PHE A 140 9.40 2.91 1.65
C PHE A 140 10.34 4.10 1.87
N GLU A 141 9.78 5.32 1.90
CA GLU A 141 10.54 6.58 2.01
C GLU A 141 11.67 6.64 0.98
N GLN A 142 11.30 6.44 -0.28
CA GLN A 142 12.20 6.46 -1.43
C GLN A 142 11.86 7.59 -2.38
N GLN A 143 12.85 8.06 -3.14
CA GLN A 143 12.59 9.01 -4.21
C GLN A 143 11.81 8.32 -5.33
N SER A 144 10.70 8.94 -5.77
CA SER A 144 10.00 8.54 -6.99
C SER A 144 11.00 8.53 -8.16
N VAL A 145 11.10 7.38 -8.82
CA VAL A 145 12.07 7.18 -9.91
C VAL A 145 11.44 7.53 -11.25
N LEU A 146 10.13 7.33 -11.36
CA LEU A 146 9.41 7.49 -12.63
C LEU A 146 8.90 8.92 -12.82
N PHE A 147 8.64 9.63 -11.73
CA PHE A 147 8.20 11.02 -11.69
C PHE A 147 8.99 11.83 -10.63
N PRO A 148 10.33 11.97 -10.81
CA PRO A 148 11.18 12.61 -9.81
C PRO A 148 10.75 14.03 -9.49
N ARG A 149 10.75 14.35 -8.19
CA ARG A 149 10.53 15.70 -7.66
C ARG A 149 11.82 16.51 -7.79
N TRP A 150 11.99 17.26 -8.88
CA TRP A 150 13.15 18.13 -9.08
C TRP A 150 12.98 19.47 -8.33
N PRO A 151 13.99 19.94 -7.59
CA PRO A 151 13.98 21.28 -7.02
C PRO A 151 13.97 22.34 -8.14
N GLY A 152 12.97 23.21 -8.16
CA GLY A 152 12.90 24.35 -9.11
C GLY A 152 12.14 24.10 -10.41
N GLU A 153 11.73 22.86 -10.72
CA GLU A 153 10.80 22.54 -11.81
C GLU A 153 9.39 22.30 -11.28
N THR A 154 8.38 22.80 -11.99
CA THR A 154 6.99 22.45 -11.74
C THR A 154 6.73 21.02 -12.24
N ILE A 155 6.98 20.02 -11.39
CA ILE A 155 6.55 18.60 -11.51
C ILE A 155 5.14 18.48 -12.09
N SER A 156 4.30 19.45 -11.71
CA SER A 156 2.96 19.69 -12.22
C SER A 156 2.85 19.59 -13.75
N ALA A 157 3.71 20.21 -14.56
CA ALA A 157 3.45 20.25 -16.00
C ALA A 157 3.45 18.87 -16.68
N HIS A 158 4.30 17.93 -16.26
CA HIS A 158 4.35 16.60 -16.89
C HIS A 158 3.27 15.64 -16.37
N VAL A 159 2.95 15.71 -15.08
CA VAL A 159 1.93 14.86 -14.45
C VAL A 159 0.52 15.38 -14.75
N SER A 160 0.30 16.69 -14.69
CA SER A 160 -0.99 17.34 -14.94
C SER A 160 -1.49 17.10 -16.37
N ASN A 161 -0.58 16.98 -17.34
CA ASN A 161 -0.90 16.70 -18.73
C ASN A 161 -1.09 15.20 -19.05
N LEU A 162 -1.00 14.31 -18.05
CA LEU A 162 -1.29 12.89 -18.28
C LEU A 162 -2.77 12.71 -18.64
N PRO A 163 -3.09 11.83 -19.61
CA PRO A 163 -4.47 11.60 -20.01
C PRO A 163 -5.23 10.89 -18.90
N TYR A 164 -6.41 11.39 -18.55
CA TYR A 164 -7.34 10.71 -17.66
C TYR A 164 -8.01 9.55 -18.43
N PRO A 165 -8.16 8.35 -17.83
CA PRO A 165 -8.73 7.20 -18.52
C PRO A 165 -10.24 7.36 -18.67
N CYS A 166 -10.84 6.52 -19.52
CA CYS A 166 -12.29 6.42 -19.59
C CYS A 166 -12.90 5.91 -18.27
N ASP A 167 -14.20 6.14 -18.09
CA ASP A 167 -14.97 5.53 -17.02
C ASP A 167 -15.01 3.99 -17.12
N ASN A 168 -15.53 3.37 -16.07
CA ASN A 168 -15.65 1.93 -15.97
C ASN A 168 -16.72 1.35 -16.91
N GLU A 169 -17.76 2.12 -17.25
CA GLU A 169 -18.82 1.67 -18.16
C GLU A 169 -18.28 1.45 -19.57
N LEU A 170 -17.52 2.42 -20.09
CA LEU A 170 -16.88 2.29 -21.40
C LEU A 170 -15.76 1.23 -21.40
N TRP A 171 -15.10 0.99 -20.26
CA TRP A 171 -14.01 0.02 -20.15
C TRP A 171 -14.49 -1.44 -20.06
N GLU A 172 -15.57 -1.70 -19.32
CA GLU A 172 -16.10 -3.05 -19.06
C GLU A 172 -17.26 -3.41 -20.00
N CYS A 173 -17.44 -2.69 -21.10
CA CYS A 173 -18.49 -2.97 -22.10
C CYS A 173 -18.42 -4.43 -22.60
N ALA A 174 -19.58 -5.08 -22.71
CA ALA A 174 -19.65 -6.49 -23.06
C ALA A 174 -19.54 -6.73 -24.58
N THR A 175 -19.98 -5.75 -25.37
CA THR A 175 -20.07 -5.87 -26.83
C THR A 175 -19.45 -4.67 -27.55
N VAL A 176 -19.05 -4.86 -28.80
CA VAL A 176 -18.45 -3.79 -29.62
C VAL A 176 -19.48 -2.74 -30.00
N GLU A 177 -20.75 -3.13 -30.13
CA GLU A 177 -21.87 -2.24 -30.42
C GLU A 177 -22.16 -1.31 -29.24
N GLU A 178 -22.16 -1.85 -28.03
CA GLU A 178 -22.28 -1.07 -26.79
C GLU A 178 -21.10 -0.10 -26.63
N TRP A 179 -19.87 -0.59 -26.85
CA TRP A 179 -18.68 0.26 -26.88
C TRP A 179 -18.84 1.42 -27.86
N ALA A 180 -19.27 1.14 -29.09
CA ALA A 180 -19.42 2.17 -30.12
C ALA A 180 -20.46 3.23 -29.71
N GLY A 181 -21.55 2.82 -29.05
CA GLY A 181 -22.56 3.71 -28.49
C GLY A 181 -21.97 4.63 -27.42
N LEU A 182 -21.38 4.06 -26.36
CA LEU A 182 -20.79 4.80 -25.24
C LEU A 182 -19.59 5.68 -25.66
N ALA A 183 -18.83 5.23 -26.65
CA ALA A 183 -17.68 5.95 -27.18
C ALA A 183 -18.06 7.30 -27.81
N THR A 184 -19.30 7.47 -28.28
CA THR A 184 -19.75 8.74 -28.89
C THR A 184 -19.77 9.90 -27.91
N SER A 185 -20.12 9.65 -26.64
CA SER A 185 -20.18 10.65 -25.58
C SER A 185 -18.85 10.87 -24.86
N PHE A 186 -17.82 10.07 -25.14
CA PHE A 186 -16.54 10.18 -24.46
C PHE A 186 -15.79 11.47 -24.82
N GLN A 187 -15.41 12.19 -23.76
CA GLN A 187 -14.53 13.35 -23.83
C GLN A 187 -13.17 13.01 -23.21
N GLN A 188 -12.10 13.27 -23.96
CA GLN A 188 -10.74 13.13 -23.45
C GLN A 188 -10.49 14.25 -22.43
N MET A 189 -10.04 13.87 -21.24
CA MET A 189 -9.63 14.77 -20.17
C MET A 189 -8.17 14.50 -19.80
N THR A 190 -7.54 15.46 -19.14
CA THR A 190 -6.25 15.31 -18.45
C THR A 190 -6.46 15.09 -16.96
N LEU A 191 -5.41 14.70 -16.23
CA LEU A 191 -5.46 14.61 -14.76
C LEU A 191 -5.75 15.97 -14.12
N SER A 192 -5.24 17.07 -14.70
CA SER A 192 -5.53 18.42 -14.20
C SER A 192 -7.02 18.75 -14.29
N ASP A 193 -7.67 18.38 -15.40
CA ASP A 193 -9.11 18.63 -15.59
C ASP A 193 -9.94 17.81 -14.60
N ALA A 194 -9.51 16.58 -14.31
CA ALA A 194 -10.24 15.66 -13.45
C ALA A 194 -10.30 16.06 -11.97
N VAL A 195 -9.33 16.87 -11.53
CA VAL A 195 -9.20 17.33 -10.13
C VAL A 195 -10.04 18.59 -9.88
N ASP A 196 -10.54 19.25 -10.94
CA ASP A 196 -11.43 20.39 -10.79
C ASP A 196 -12.72 19.97 -10.05
N PRO A 197 -13.04 20.60 -8.90
CA PRO A 197 -14.19 20.23 -8.08
C PRO A 197 -15.53 20.36 -8.83
N THR A 198 -15.61 21.20 -9.86
CA THR A 198 -16.82 21.35 -10.69
C THR A 198 -17.08 20.13 -11.58
N ILE A 199 -16.04 19.35 -11.88
CA ILE A 199 -16.08 18.13 -12.70
C ILE A 199 -16.20 16.89 -11.80
N CYS A 200 -15.50 16.88 -10.66
CA CYS A 200 -15.55 15.81 -9.67
C CYS A 200 -16.97 15.57 -9.13
N ASP A 201 -17.74 16.64 -8.87
CA ASP A 201 -19.11 16.57 -8.32
C ASP A 201 -20.17 16.07 -9.33
N ARG A 202 -19.87 16.13 -10.64
CA ARG A 202 -20.77 15.71 -11.72
C ARG A 202 -20.66 14.24 -12.10
N SER A 203 -19.60 13.55 -11.66
CA SER A 203 -19.38 12.16 -12.02
C SER A 203 -20.19 11.25 -11.11
N SER A 204 -21.46 11.02 -11.45
CA SER A 204 -22.18 9.87 -10.91
C SER A 204 -21.34 8.61 -11.18
N ALA A 205 -20.95 7.94 -10.10
CA ALA A 205 -20.04 6.78 -10.05
C ALA A 205 -18.58 7.01 -10.52
N LEU A 206 -17.81 7.83 -9.80
CA LEU A 206 -16.34 7.75 -9.85
C LEU A 206 -15.92 6.28 -9.58
N ASP A 207 -15.11 5.67 -10.45
CA ASP A 207 -14.61 4.31 -10.20
C ASP A 207 -13.33 4.33 -9.35
N SER A 208 -12.97 3.17 -8.78
CA SER A 208 -11.81 3.06 -7.87
C SER A 208 -10.49 3.42 -8.54
N PHE A 209 -10.30 3.09 -9.83
CA PHE A 209 -9.05 3.41 -10.55
C PHE A 209 -8.92 4.92 -10.77
N ARG A 210 -10.00 5.56 -11.22
CA ARG A 210 -10.08 7.01 -11.40
C ARG A 210 -9.94 7.78 -10.08
N ALA A 211 -10.61 7.33 -9.02
CA ALA A 211 -10.45 7.90 -7.68
C ALA A 211 -9.01 7.85 -7.19
N ARG A 212 -8.34 6.71 -7.38
CA ARG A 212 -6.94 6.55 -6.99
C ARG A 212 -5.99 7.42 -7.83
N LEU A 213 -6.32 7.73 -9.07
CA LEU A 213 -5.57 8.68 -9.90
C LEU A 213 -5.72 10.12 -9.43
N ILE A 214 -6.94 10.56 -9.10
CA ILE A 214 -7.18 11.89 -8.50
C ILE A 214 -6.35 12.01 -7.21
N PHE A 215 -6.45 11.01 -6.33
CA PHE A 215 -5.66 10.95 -5.11
C PHE A 215 -4.14 11.04 -5.40
N THR A 216 -3.62 10.19 -6.29
CA THR A 216 -2.19 10.16 -6.65
C THR A 216 -1.73 11.52 -7.23
N HIS A 217 -2.58 12.17 -8.02
CA HIS A 217 -2.32 13.51 -8.53
C HIS A 217 -2.24 14.55 -7.40
N LEU A 218 -3.23 14.58 -6.49
CA LEU A 218 -3.28 15.54 -5.38
C LEU A 218 -2.03 15.48 -4.49
N VAL A 219 -1.52 14.28 -4.20
CA VAL A 219 -0.31 14.11 -3.37
C VAL A 219 0.98 14.45 -4.11
N THR A 220 1.00 14.29 -5.44
CA THR A 220 2.20 14.56 -6.27
C THR A 220 2.27 16.02 -6.69
N CYS A 221 1.12 16.65 -6.95
CA CYS A 221 0.95 18.00 -7.47
C CYS A 221 0.04 18.81 -6.52
N PRO A 222 0.48 19.11 -5.29
CA PRO A 222 -0.34 19.88 -4.36
C PRO A 222 -0.63 21.29 -4.92
N PRO A 223 -1.86 21.80 -4.76
CA PRO A 223 -2.23 23.13 -5.26
C PRO A 223 -1.32 24.21 -4.66
N HIS A 224 -0.91 25.18 -5.47
CA HIS A 224 -0.07 26.29 -5.00
C HIS A 224 -0.89 27.38 -4.30
N ARG A 225 -0.31 27.88 -3.20
CA ARG A 225 -0.45 29.22 -2.59
C ARG A 225 -1.60 29.58 -1.64
N ASN A 226 -2.69 28.83 -1.46
CA ASN A 226 -3.69 29.17 -0.41
C ASN A 226 -4.59 28.01 0.07
N THR A 227 -4.39 26.79 -0.41
CA THR A 227 -5.24 25.64 -0.06
C THR A 227 -4.38 24.53 0.50
N ASP A 228 -4.63 24.14 1.74
CA ASP A 228 -3.91 23.04 2.37
C ASP A 228 -4.24 21.73 1.63
N SER A 229 -3.22 21.00 1.19
CA SER A 229 -3.38 19.69 0.53
C SER A 229 -4.21 18.69 1.36
N GLY A 230 -4.18 18.81 2.69
CA GLY A 230 -5.04 18.05 3.59
C GLY A 230 -6.53 18.34 3.40
N THR A 231 -6.89 19.57 3.05
CA THR A 231 -8.28 19.99 2.78
C THR A 231 -8.82 19.34 1.51
N GLU A 232 -8.02 19.26 0.44
CA GLU A 232 -8.45 18.60 -0.82
C GLU A 232 -8.54 17.08 -0.68
N LEU A 233 -7.62 16.45 0.06
CA LEU A 233 -7.70 15.03 0.39
C LEU A 233 -8.91 14.71 1.27
N GLY A 234 -9.24 15.58 2.23
CA GLY A 234 -10.44 15.49 3.05
C GLY A 234 -11.71 15.54 2.21
N LYS A 235 -11.84 16.52 1.32
CA LYS A 235 -12.96 16.63 0.36
C LYS A 235 -13.11 15.40 -0.52
N LEU A 236 -11.99 14.84 -0.99
CA LEU A 236 -12.01 13.60 -1.77
C LEU A 236 -12.54 12.44 -0.91
N CYS A 237 -12.04 12.27 0.32
CA CYS A 237 -12.54 11.24 1.24
C CYS A 237 -14.04 11.36 1.48
N GLU A 238 -14.53 12.57 1.78
CA GLU A 238 -15.96 12.83 1.99
C GLU A 238 -16.79 12.52 0.75
N THR A 239 -16.32 12.91 -0.43
CA THR A 239 -16.98 12.62 -1.71
C THR A 239 -17.06 11.12 -1.95
N LEU A 240 -15.95 10.41 -1.75
CA LEU A 240 -15.90 8.95 -1.89
C LEU A 240 -16.86 8.28 -0.89
N ALA A 241 -16.82 8.67 0.38
CA ALA A 241 -17.68 8.11 1.42
C ALA A 241 -19.17 8.37 1.15
N ARG A 242 -19.53 9.55 0.63
CA ARG A 242 -20.92 9.93 0.30
C ARG A 242 -21.54 9.02 -0.75
N TYR A 243 -20.75 8.62 -1.75
CA TYR A 243 -21.21 7.76 -2.85
C TYR A 243 -20.88 6.28 -2.64
N ASP A 244 -20.25 5.90 -1.52
CA ASP A 244 -19.82 4.52 -1.28
C ASP A 244 -20.91 3.63 -0.67
N HIS A 245 -22.00 3.40 -1.41
CA HIS A 245 -23.08 2.51 -0.97
C HIS A 245 -22.72 1.02 -1.03
N THR A 246 -21.66 0.66 -1.77
CA THR A 246 -21.28 -0.74 -2.05
C THR A 246 -19.90 -1.13 -1.50
N GLY A 247 -19.22 -0.22 -0.79
CA GLY A 247 -17.86 -0.43 -0.28
C GLY A 247 -16.77 -0.40 -1.37
N ARG A 248 -17.08 0.12 -2.56
CA ARG A 248 -16.20 0.20 -3.75
C ARG A 248 -15.02 1.15 -3.54
N HIS A 249 -15.17 2.13 -2.66
CA HIS A 249 -14.14 3.16 -2.42
C HIS A 249 -13.29 2.92 -1.18
N VAL A 250 -13.65 1.93 -0.36
CA VAL A 250 -12.88 1.56 0.84
C VAL A 250 -11.39 1.33 0.57
N PRO A 251 -10.97 0.65 -0.51
CA PRO A 251 -9.53 0.52 -0.81
C PRO A 251 -8.84 1.87 -1.08
N THR A 252 -9.55 2.81 -1.74
CA THR A 252 -9.01 4.15 -2.00
C THR A 252 -8.93 4.99 -0.73
N ILE A 253 -9.94 4.92 0.14
CA ILE A 253 -9.92 5.61 1.45
C ILE A 253 -8.80 5.03 2.32
N PHE A 254 -8.62 3.71 2.30
CA PHE A 254 -7.49 3.04 2.96
C PHE A 254 -6.15 3.57 2.44
N ASP A 255 -5.98 3.69 1.11
CA ASP A 255 -4.76 4.23 0.50
C ASP A 255 -4.50 5.69 0.92
N ILE A 256 -5.55 6.50 1.06
CA ILE A 256 -5.42 7.88 1.55
C ILE A 256 -4.88 7.89 2.99
N HIS A 257 -5.49 7.13 3.91
CA HIS A 257 -4.99 7.05 5.27
C HIS A 257 -3.56 6.49 5.34
N ALA A 258 -3.29 5.40 4.62
CA ALA A 258 -1.96 4.78 4.58
C ALA A 258 -0.88 5.75 4.08
N HIS A 259 -1.18 6.49 3.02
CA HIS A 259 -0.26 7.48 2.46
C HIS A 259 -0.07 8.66 3.40
N THR A 260 -1.14 9.22 3.97
CA THR A 260 -1.02 10.36 4.88
C THR A 260 -0.26 9.96 6.15
N THR A 261 -0.46 8.74 6.68
CA THR A 261 0.39 8.18 7.74
C THR A 261 1.85 8.13 7.32
N ALA A 262 2.15 7.55 6.15
CA ALA A 262 3.53 7.42 5.68
C ALA A 262 4.21 8.77 5.41
N GLN A 263 3.50 9.72 4.79
CA GLN A 263 4.00 11.06 4.50
C GLN A 263 4.33 11.86 5.77
N HIS A 264 3.63 11.59 6.88
CA HIS A 264 3.86 12.27 8.15
C HIS A 264 4.79 11.51 9.09
N THR A 265 5.33 10.35 8.69
CA THR A 265 6.17 9.49 9.53
C THR A 265 7.59 9.36 8.95
N PRO A 266 8.66 9.47 9.76
CA PRO A 266 10.01 9.11 9.33
C PRO A 266 10.15 7.58 9.28
N ILE A 267 9.60 6.96 8.23
CA ILE A 267 9.45 5.50 8.09
C ILE A 267 10.78 4.78 8.33
N ARG A 268 11.88 5.28 7.78
CA ARG A 268 13.20 4.67 7.95
C ARG A 268 13.68 4.69 9.39
N SER A 269 13.51 5.81 10.10
CA SER A 269 13.85 5.89 11.52
C SER A 269 12.96 4.96 12.34
N LEU A 270 11.65 4.96 12.07
CA LEU A 270 10.69 4.10 12.75
C LEU A 270 11.03 2.61 12.59
N LEU A 271 11.31 2.17 11.36
CA LEU A 271 11.71 0.79 11.07
C LEU A 271 13.08 0.43 11.65
N THR A 272 14.04 1.35 11.59
CA THR A 272 15.39 1.15 12.13
C THR A 272 15.38 0.96 13.65
N VAL A 273 14.59 1.78 14.37
CA VAL A 273 14.47 1.71 15.83
C VAL A 273 13.71 0.46 16.26
N SER A 274 12.51 0.22 15.69
CA SER A 274 11.72 -0.98 15.99
C SER A 274 12.41 -2.29 15.57
N GLY A 275 13.20 -2.24 14.51
CA GLY A 275 14.03 -3.34 14.00
C GLY A 275 15.34 -3.56 14.76
N GLU A 276 15.67 -2.77 15.78
CA GLU A 276 16.93 -2.83 16.52
C GLU A 276 18.16 -2.82 15.60
N SER A 277 18.29 -1.78 14.76
CA SER A 277 19.34 -1.59 13.73
C SER A 277 19.19 -2.45 12.47
N TRP A 278 18.11 -3.22 12.33
CA TRP A 278 17.78 -3.91 11.08
C TRP A 278 16.79 -3.11 10.24
N LEU A 279 17.05 -3.03 8.94
CA LEU A 279 16.21 -2.35 7.99
C LEU A 279 16.17 -3.14 6.67
N PHE A 280 15.00 -3.64 6.29
CA PHE A 280 14.76 -4.39 5.05
C PHE A 280 15.69 -5.61 4.92
N GLY A 281 15.83 -6.37 6.02
CA GLY A 281 16.66 -7.57 6.08
C GLY A 281 18.17 -7.32 6.10
N LYS A 282 18.62 -6.07 6.31
CA LYS A 282 20.03 -5.73 6.45
C LYS A 282 20.28 -5.03 7.79
N LYS A 283 21.33 -5.45 8.48
CA LYS A 283 21.82 -4.74 9.67
C LYS A 283 22.57 -3.48 9.25
N LEU A 284 22.35 -2.37 9.95
CA LEU A 284 23.15 -1.16 9.79
C LEU A 284 24.61 -1.43 10.15
N GLU A 285 25.51 -0.84 9.38
CA GLU A 285 26.96 -1.02 9.55
C GLU A 285 27.51 -0.14 10.69
N HIS A 286 26.93 1.04 10.89
CA HIS A 286 27.40 2.04 11.84
C HIS A 286 26.40 2.26 12.97
N GLU A 287 26.90 2.28 14.21
CA GLU A 287 26.09 2.57 15.41
C GLU A 287 25.58 4.02 15.43
N GLU A 288 26.33 4.94 14.82
CA GLU A 288 25.96 6.35 14.66
C GLU A 288 24.64 6.51 13.89
N ASP A 289 24.43 5.71 12.84
CA ASP A 289 23.18 5.73 12.05
C ASP A 289 21.98 5.30 12.92
N PHE A 290 22.19 4.32 13.80
CA PHE A 290 21.17 3.86 14.73
C PHE A 290 20.86 4.92 15.80
N ALA A 291 21.89 5.59 16.34
CA ALA A 291 21.72 6.69 17.28
C ALA A 291 21.00 7.89 16.65
N ALA A 292 21.35 8.25 15.40
CA ALA A 292 20.68 9.29 14.64
C ALA A 292 19.21 8.96 14.37
N ALA A 293 18.91 7.71 14.00
CA ALA A 293 17.53 7.25 13.83
C ALA A 293 16.71 7.36 15.12
N LYS A 294 17.29 7.03 16.28
CA LYS A 294 16.64 7.23 17.59
C LYS A 294 16.36 8.70 17.88
N SER A 295 17.35 9.59 17.68
CA SER A 295 17.15 11.04 17.90
C SER A 295 16.04 11.59 17.03
N HIS A 296 16.10 11.30 15.73
CA HIS A 296 15.11 11.76 14.76
C HIS A 296 13.70 11.22 15.09
N LEU A 297 13.59 9.97 15.54
CA LEU A 297 12.29 9.42 15.92
C LEU A 297 11.71 10.11 17.16
N ARG A 298 12.52 10.44 18.18
CA ARG A 298 12.09 11.20 19.36
C ARG A 298 11.58 12.59 18.99
N GLU A 299 12.37 13.32 18.23
CA GLU A 299 12.00 14.65 17.73
C GLU A 299 10.69 14.61 16.94
N TRP A 300 10.47 13.55 16.17
CA TRP A 300 9.23 13.35 15.45
C TRP A 300 8.04 13.09 16.37
N VAL A 301 8.17 12.21 17.38
CA VAL A 301 7.09 11.90 18.32
C VAL A 301 6.56 13.18 18.99
N ASP A 302 7.45 14.12 19.32
CA ASP A 302 7.11 15.40 19.95
C ASP A 302 6.54 16.45 18.97
N SER A 303 6.46 16.15 17.67
CA SER A 303 6.02 17.08 16.63
C SER A 303 4.52 16.95 16.29
N ASN A 304 3.92 18.00 15.72
CA ASN A 304 2.54 17.91 15.19
C ASN A 304 2.39 16.86 14.07
N ARG A 305 3.48 16.46 13.41
CA ARG A 305 3.42 15.44 12.34
C ARG A 305 3.10 14.06 12.91
N SER A 306 3.56 13.73 14.12
CA SER A 306 3.23 12.44 14.76
C SER A 306 1.73 12.33 15.06
N GLN A 307 1.10 13.45 15.42
CA GLN A 307 -0.34 13.51 15.69
C GLN A 307 -1.14 13.22 14.41
N THR A 308 -0.81 13.88 13.29
CA THR A 308 -1.42 13.60 11.99
C THR A 308 -1.18 12.15 11.57
N ALA A 309 0.05 11.64 11.72
CA ALA A 309 0.37 10.26 11.37
C ALA A 309 -0.47 9.25 12.18
N LEU A 310 -0.57 9.46 13.49
CA LEU A 310 -1.33 8.62 14.41
C LEU A 310 -2.83 8.65 14.13
N TRP A 311 -3.37 9.83 13.85
CA TRP A 311 -4.78 9.99 13.49
C TRP A 311 -5.15 9.12 12.29
N HIS A 312 -4.39 9.24 11.20
CA HIS A 312 -4.62 8.45 10.00
C HIS A 312 -4.30 6.96 10.21
N ALA A 313 -3.30 6.63 11.03
CA ALA A 313 -2.95 5.24 11.34
C ALA A 313 -4.08 4.53 12.09
N THR A 314 -4.64 5.17 13.11
CA THR A 314 -5.74 4.61 13.89
C THR A 314 -7.04 4.57 13.08
N ALA A 315 -7.29 5.56 12.20
CA ALA A 315 -8.42 5.51 11.26
C ALA A 315 -8.32 4.32 10.31
N LEU A 316 -7.14 4.08 9.73
CA LEU A 316 -6.87 2.90 8.90
C LEU A 316 -7.12 1.60 9.68
N LEU A 317 -6.62 1.50 10.91
CA LEU A 317 -6.78 0.30 11.74
C LEU A 317 -8.25 0.08 12.14
N ARG A 318 -9.01 1.15 12.43
CA ARG A 318 -10.46 1.07 12.65
C ARG A 318 -11.19 0.52 11.43
N MET A 319 -10.83 0.94 10.21
CA MET A 319 -11.41 0.38 8.98
C MET A 319 -11.10 -1.11 8.81
N VAL A 320 -9.87 -1.52 9.16
CA VAL A 320 -9.39 -2.89 9.03
C VAL A 320 -10.03 -3.83 10.05
N PHE A 321 -10.29 -3.35 11.27
CA PHE A 321 -10.87 -4.16 12.36
C PHE A 321 -12.35 -3.90 12.61
N ASP A 322 -13.00 -3.04 11.80
CA ASP A 322 -14.40 -2.64 11.93
C ASP A 322 -14.76 -2.10 13.33
N VAL A 323 -13.86 -1.27 13.89
CA VAL A 323 -14.02 -0.68 15.21
C VAL A 323 -14.64 0.72 15.09
N GLY A 324 -15.90 0.83 15.50
CA GLY A 324 -16.63 2.09 15.66
C GLY A 324 -16.81 2.49 17.13
N PRO A 325 -17.41 3.67 17.38
CA PRO A 325 -17.61 4.21 18.74
C PRO A 325 -18.53 3.34 19.61
N ASN A 326 -19.42 2.55 18.99
CA ASN A 326 -20.36 1.66 19.67
C ASN A 326 -19.98 0.17 19.57
N THR A 327 -18.79 -0.15 19.05
CA THR A 327 -18.36 -1.55 18.97
C THR A 327 -18.26 -2.14 20.38
N PRO A 328 -18.99 -3.23 20.70
CA PRO A 328 -18.96 -3.81 22.04
C PRO A 328 -17.55 -4.27 22.39
N LEU A 329 -17.09 -3.95 23.61
CA LEU A 329 -15.82 -4.44 24.17
C LEU A 329 -15.88 -5.92 24.59
N GLN A 330 -16.75 -6.72 23.95
CA GLN A 330 -16.97 -8.12 24.33
C GLN A 330 -16.12 -9.09 23.51
N PRO A 331 -15.85 -10.29 24.05
CA PRO A 331 -15.08 -11.32 23.35
C PRO A 331 -15.76 -11.69 22.04
N LEU A 332 -15.06 -11.54 20.92
CA LEU A 332 -15.39 -12.26 19.69
C LEU A 332 -15.17 -13.77 19.96
N HIS A 333 -16.15 -14.41 20.60
CA HIS A 333 -16.12 -15.84 20.87
C HIS A 333 -16.26 -16.61 19.56
N GLY A 334 -15.14 -17.17 19.10
CA GLY A 334 -15.11 -18.14 18.03
C GLY A 334 -15.35 -17.51 16.65
N THR A 335 -14.45 -17.83 15.73
CA THR A 335 -14.44 -17.40 14.32
C THR A 335 -14.03 -15.93 14.11
N SER A 336 -12.73 -15.78 13.83
CA SER A 336 -12.18 -14.72 12.99
C SER A 336 -12.02 -13.32 13.61
N ASN A 337 -10.89 -13.11 14.29
CA ASN A 337 -10.24 -11.79 14.42
C ASN A 337 -9.74 -11.25 13.05
N GLN A 338 -10.29 -11.71 11.90
CA GLN A 338 -9.73 -11.42 10.58
C GLN A 338 -10.05 -10.01 10.09
N GLY A 339 -10.89 -9.25 10.80
CA GLY A 339 -11.29 -7.91 10.38
C GLY A 339 -11.86 -7.89 8.95
N ARG A 340 -11.94 -6.71 8.35
CA ARG A 340 -12.23 -6.56 6.92
C ARG A 340 -10.97 -6.82 6.10
N GLU A 341 -11.08 -7.64 5.06
CA GLU A 341 -10.06 -7.72 4.01
C GLU A 341 -10.24 -6.55 3.04
N ILE A 342 -9.17 -5.76 2.84
CA ILE A 342 -9.20 -4.65 1.88
C ILE A 342 -8.89 -5.16 0.46
N GLY A 343 -8.22 -6.31 0.35
CA GLY A 343 -7.97 -7.00 -0.92
C GLY A 343 -6.82 -6.38 -1.71
N MET A 344 -5.85 -5.77 -1.01
CA MET A 344 -4.69 -5.13 -1.64
C MET A 344 -3.38 -5.80 -1.25
N LEU A 345 -2.44 -5.92 -2.20
CA LEU A 345 -1.18 -6.61 -1.96
C LEU A 345 -0.31 -5.94 -0.89
N HIS A 346 -0.42 -4.61 -0.75
CA HIS A 346 0.31 -3.80 0.22
C HIS A 346 -0.40 -3.63 1.56
N GLU A 347 -1.63 -4.15 1.73
CA GLU A 347 -2.48 -3.96 2.91
C GLU A 347 -1.72 -4.23 4.22
N GLN A 348 -1.06 -5.38 4.31
CA GLN A 348 -0.35 -5.81 5.50
C GLN A 348 0.86 -4.93 5.85
N TRP A 349 1.54 -4.39 4.83
CA TRP A 349 2.64 -3.47 5.04
C TRP A 349 2.14 -2.14 5.63
N CYS A 350 1.02 -1.63 5.13
CA CYS A 350 0.37 -0.44 5.67
C CYS A 350 -0.15 -0.66 7.10
N ILE A 351 -0.76 -1.81 7.39
CA ILE A 351 -1.20 -2.17 8.75
C ILE A 351 -0.01 -2.22 9.70
N TYR A 352 1.11 -2.81 9.27
CA TYR A 352 2.32 -2.87 10.08
C TYR A 352 2.89 -1.47 10.38
N ILE A 353 3.00 -0.60 9.38
CA ILE A 353 3.43 0.80 9.58
C ILE A 353 2.49 1.51 10.55
N ALA A 354 1.18 1.38 10.37
CA ALA A 354 0.19 1.99 11.25
C ALA A 354 0.31 1.50 12.70
N ALA A 355 0.54 0.21 12.90
CA ALA A 355 0.78 -0.39 14.22
C ALA A 355 2.06 0.16 14.87
N LEU A 356 3.14 0.31 14.10
CA LEU A 356 4.39 0.91 14.59
C LEU A 356 4.24 2.39 14.93
N VAL A 357 3.46 3.15 14.18
CA VAL A 357 3.13 4.55 14.52
C VAL A 357 2.38 4.60 15.85
N CYS A 358 1.40 3.73 16.06
CA CYS A 358 0.69 3.64 17.34
C CYS A 358 1.63 3.29 18.49
N TRP A 359 2.54 2.32 18.29
CA TRP A 359 3.56 1.97 19.26
C TRP A 359 4.49 3.14 19.60
N ALA A 360 5.06 3.82 18.60
CA ALA A 360 6.02 4.89 18.82
C ALA A 360 5.39 6.11 19.54
N CYS A 361 4.18 6.51 19.12
CA CYS A 361 3.49 7.66 19.72
C CYS A 361 2.95 7.39 21.13
N THR A 362 2.80 6.13 21.53
CA THR A 362 2.26 5.75 22.84
C THR A 362 3.28 5.03 23.72
N PHE A 363 4.55 5.00 23.30
CA PHE A 363 5.59 4.30 24.02
C PHE A 363 5.77 4.87 25.45
N ASP A 364 5.85 3.97 26.43
CA ASP A 364 6.18 4.31 27.82
C ASP A 364 7.44 3.55 28.26
N ALA A 365 8.52 4.29 28.47
CA ALA A 365 9.77 3.74 28.98
C ALA A 365 9.61 3.14 30.39
N SER A 366 8.67 3.67 31.19
CA SER A 366 8.44 3.26 32.57
C SER A 366 7.80 1.87 32.65
N ALA A 367 6.88 1.57 31.73
CA ALA A 367 6.16 0.30 31.66
C ALA A 367 7.06 -0.88 31.23
N SER A 368 8.09 -0.62 30.41
CA SER A 368 9.07 -1.62 29.94
C SER A 368 9.99 -2.15 31.06
N SER A 369 10.09 -1.43 32.18
CA SER A 369 10.97 -1.77 33.30
C SER A 369 10.32 -2.67 34.38
N ALA A 370 9.03 -2.99 34.25
CA ALA A 370 8.34 -3.84 35.21
C ALA A 370 8.79 -5.31 35.06
N PRO A 371 9.38 -5.94 36.10
CA PRO A 371 9.75 -7.34 36.02
C PRO A 371 8.48 -8.19 35.91
N LEU A 372 8.39 -8.99 34.85
CA LEU A 372 7.42 -10.07 34.71
C LEU A 372 7.60 -11.07 35.85
N SER A 373 6.98 -10.80 36.98
CA SER A 373 6.88 -11.73 38.10
C SER A 373 5.91 -12.84 37.69
N GLY A 374 6.43 -13.96 37.19
CA GLY A 374 5.56 -15.14 37.02
C GLY A 374 5.98 -16.31 36.13
N LEU A 375 7.09 -16.28 35.38
CA LEU A 375 7.49 -17.45 34.57
C LEU A 375 8.96 -17.79 34.76
N LEU A 376 9.22 -18.67 35.74
CA LEU A 376 10.46 -19.43 35.84
C LEU A 376 10.52 -20.43 34.68
N ILE A 377 11.21 -20.07 33.59
CA ILE A 377 11.71 -21.04 32.62
C ILE A 377 13.23 -21.07 32.77
N SER A 378 13.74 -22.22 33.18
CA SER A 378 15.15 -22.52 33.41
C SER A 378 16.00 -22.18 32.19
N SER A 379 16.98 -21.32 32.41
CA SER A 379 17.98 -20.89 31.43
C SER A 379 19.15 -21.88 31.39
N THR A 380 19.23 -22.65 30.31
CA THR A 380 20.49 -23.28 29.87
C THR A 380 20.87 -22.73 28.49
N PRO A 381 22.06 -22.13 28.32
CA PRO A 381 22.48 -21.60 27.03
C PRO A 381 23.01 -22.72 26.13
N LEU A 382 22.38 -22.94 24.98
CA LEU A 382 22.93 -23.78 23.91
C LEU A 382 23.83 -22.92 23.02
N THR A 383 25.13 -23.16 23.13
CA THR A 383 26.17 -22.68 22.21
C THR A 383 26.01 -23.34 20.85
N ILE A 384 25.72 -22.55 19.81
CA ILE A 384 25.73 -23.01 18.41
C ILE A 384 27.07 -22.63 17.81
N SER A 385 27.97 -23.61 17.73
CA SER A 385 29.20 -23.54 16.95
C SER A 385 28.90 -23.82 15.48
N GLY A 386 29.61 -23.12 14.59
CA GLY A 386 29.43 -23.18 13.15
C GLY A 386 29.84 -24.52 12.54
N ALA A 387 29.03 -25.01 11.60
CA ALA A 387 29.46 -25.96 10.58
C ALA A 387 28.59 -25.80 9.33
N SER A 388 29.25 -25.77 8.18
CA SER A 388 28.73 -25.65 6.83
C SER A 388 28.28 -27.00 6.27
N SER A 389 27.03 -27.12 5.78
CA SER A 389 26.67 -28.03 4.66
C SER A 389 25.21 -27.88 4.18
N PRO A 390 24.89 -28.36 2.96
CA PRO A 390 23.83 -27.78 2.13
C PRO A 390 22.56 -28.65 1.96
N TYR A 391 21.49 -27.99 1.52
CA TYR A 391 20.24 -28.49 0.94
C TYR A 391 19.16 -29.13 1.84
N ILE A 392 17.92 -28.75 1.48
CA ILE A 392 16.59 -29.16 1.96
C ILE A 392 16.11 -28.41 3.22
N ALA A 393 15.63 -27.18 3.01
CA ALA A 393 14.76 -26.50 3.95
C ALA A 393 13.31 -26.91 3.66
N THR A 394 12.78 -27.86 4.42
CA THR A 394 11.34 -28.01 4.61
C THR A 394 10.84 -26.83 5.44
N SER A 395 9.92 -26.05 4.88
CA SER A 395 9.28 -24.90 5.52
C SER A 395 8.32 -25.34 6.63
N THR A 396 8.78 -25.34 7.87
CA THR A 396 7.91 -25.34 9.06
C THR A 396 7.36 -23.93 9.30
N PRO A 397 6.10 -23.78 9.76
CA PRO A 397 5.52 -22.47 10.02
C PRO A 397 6.29 -21.77 11.13
N THR A 398 6.85 -20.60 10.83
CA THR A 398 7.64 -19.75 11.74
C THR A 398 6.76 -19.00 12.75
N GLY A 399 5.68 -19.64 13.22
CA GLY A 399 4.68 -19.00 14.07
C GLY A 399 5.20 -18.87 15.50
N TYR A 400 5.73 -17.69 15.85
CA TYR A 400 5.92 -17.33 17.24
C TYR A 400 4.58 -17.46 17.99
N PRO A 401 4.56 -18.07 19.20
CA PRO A 401 3.32 -18.31 19.95
C PRO A 401 2.60 -16.99 20.28
N ALA A 402 1.30 -17.08 20.59
CA ALA A 402 0.56 -15.96 21.15
C ALA A 402 1.18 -15.55 22.50
N LEU A 403 1.34 -14.25 22.72
CA LEU A 403 1.93 -13.67 23.93
C LEU A 403 0.87 -13.09 24.88
N MET A 404 -0.36 -12.91 24.39
CA MET A 404 -1.51 -12.47 25.16
C MET A 404 -2.71 -13.38 24.88
N ASP A 405 -3.67 -13.39 25.80
CA ASP A 405 -4.96 -14.02 25.52
C ASP A 405 -5.66 -13.26 24.36
N PRO A 406 -6.19 -13.96 23.33
CA PRO A 406 -6.79 -13.30 22.17
C PRO A 406 -7.97 -12.38 22.51
N VAL A 407 -8.71 -12.67 23.58
CA VAL A 407 -9.84 -11.84 24.02
C VAL A 407 -9.31 -10.59 24.69
N GLU A 408 -8.37 -10.73 25.62
CA GLU A 408 -7.71 -9.60 26.28
C GLU A 408 -7.07 -8.64 25.26
N ALA A 409 -6.30 -9.19 24.31
CA ALA A 409 -5.66 -8.40 23.25
C ALA A 409 -6.68 -7.66 22.38
N GLY A 410 -7.82 -8.30 22.08
CA GLY A 410 -8.93 -7.70 21.34
C GLY A 410 -9.60 -6.55 22.11
N VAL A 411 -9.83 -6.71 23.41
CA VAL A 411 -10.41 -5.67 24.26
C VAL A 411 -9.48 -4.46 24.38
N GLU A 412 -8.18 -4.69 24.61
CA GLU A 412 -7.18 -3.62 24.63
C GLU A 412 -7.13 -2.87 23.30
N MET A 413 -7.10 -3.60 22.18
CA MET A 413 -7.11 -3.01 20.83
C MET A 413 -8.36 -2.14 20.62
N CYS A 414 -9.56 -2.65 20.91
CA CYS A 414 -10.80 -1.91 20.73
C CYS A 414 -10.82 -0.66 21.61
N THR A 415 -10.41 -0.77 22.87
CA THR A 415 -10.33 0.35 23.81
C THR A 415 -9.39 1.43 23.28
N PHE A 416 -8.20 1.04 22.80
CA PHE A 416 -7.22 1.96 22.21
C PHE A 416 -7.76 2.66 20.95
N LEU A 417 -8.35 1.91 20.03
CA LEU A 417 -8.87 2.44 18.76
C LEU A 417 -10.09 3.33 18.94
N GLN A 418 -10.95 3.04 19.92
CA GLN A 418 -12.09 3.88 20.30
C GLN A 418 -11.64 5.17 20.99
N ALA A 419 -10.69 5.08 21.92
CA ALA A 419 -10.17 6.26 22.61
C ALA A 419 -9.52 7.26 21.64
N THR A 420 -8.82 6.76 20.62
CA THR A 420 -8.16 7.56 19.57
C THR A 420 -9.11 7.97 18.43
N ASN A 421 -10.39 7.64 18.50
CA ASN A 421 -11.40 8.09 17.55
C ASN A 421 -11.95 9.46 17.98
N VAL A 422 -11.15 10.49 17.72
CA VAL A 422 -11.47 11.90 17.98
C VAL A 422 -12.00 12.55 16.69
N ASP A 423 -12.74 13.66 16.81
CA ASP A 423 -13.25 14.45 15.68
C ASP A 423 -12.36 15.66 15.33
N ASP A 424 -11.56 16.14 16.29
CA ASP A 424 -10.54 17.17 16.11
C ASP A 424 -9.15 16.67 16.53
N LEU A 425 -8.15 16.85 15.67
CA LEU A 425 -6.75 16.50 15.89
C LEU A 425 -6.18 17.15 17.16
N ASN A 426 -6.66 18.33 17.54
CA ASN A 426 -6.23 19.05 18.74
C ASN A 426 -6.58 18.32 20.05
N LEU A 427 -7.52 17.36 20.01
CA LEU A 427 -7.91 16.57 21.18
C LEU A 427 -7.00 15.35 21.39
N LEU A 428 -6.22 14.96 20.37
CA LEU A 428 -5.40 13.75 20.39
C LEU A 428 -4.32 13.74 21.49
N PRO A 429 -3.61 14.84 21.80
CA PRO A 429 -2.62 14.86 22.89
C PRO A 429 -3.19 14.48 24.26
N ALA A 430 -4.38 14.99 24.59
CA ALA A 430 -5.04 14.70 25.87
C ALA A 430 -5.53 13.23 25.97
N VAL A 431 -5.84 12.62 24.82
CA VAL A 431 -6.15 11.19 24.73
C VAL A 431 -4.89 10.36 24.87
N LEU A 432 -3.81 10.74 24.20
CA LEU A 432 -2.52 10.03 24.19
C LEU A 432 -1.96 9.82 25.58
N ASP A 433 -2.06 10.81 26.45
CA ASP A 433 -1.63 10.67 27.85
C ASP A 433 -2.43 9.60 28.62
N LYS A 434 -3.67 9.33 28.24
CA LYS A 434 -4.52 8.31 28.86
C LYS A 434 -4.29 6.90 28.31
N VAL A 435 -3.90 6.81 27.03
CA VAL A 435 -3.67 5.52 26.35
C VAL A 435 -2.18 5.15 26.23
N ARG A 436 -1.32 5.89 26.93
CA ARG A 436 0.12 5.65 26.97
C ARG A 436 0.40 4.22 27.45
N GLY A 437 1.23 3.49 26.71
CA GLY A 437 1.56 2.08 26.94
C GLY A 437 0.50 1.06 26.53
N GLN A 438 -0.69 1.48 26.06
CA GLN A 438 -1.83 0.58 25.78
C GLN A 438 -1.88 0.04 24.34
N ALA A 439 -0.83 0.22 23.54
CA ALA A 439 -0.79 -0.32 22.18
C ALA A 439 -0.52 -1.84 22.13
N ARG A 440 -0.23 -2.50 23.26
CA ARG A 440 0.23 -3.89 23.31
C ARG A 440 -0.77 -4.88 22.70
N GLY A 441 -2.03 -4.86 23.14
CA GLY A 441 -3.08 -5.68 22.54
C GLY A 441 -3.27 -5.43 21.04
N LEU A 442 -3.20 -4.17 20.60
CA LEU A 442 -3.24 -3.83 19.17
C LEU A 442 -2.09 -4.49 18.38
N LEU A 443 -0.86 -4.43 18.87
CA LEU A 443 0.29 -5.05 18.21
C LEU A 443 0.11 -6.57 18.10
N GLU A 444 -0.40 -7.21 19.16
CA GLU A 444 -0.63 -8.66 19.18
C GLU A 444 -1.76 -9.09 18.23
N VAL A 445 -2.88 -8.34 18.19
CA VAL A 445 -3.97 -8.62 17.25
C VAL A 445 -3.51 -8.43 15.80
N VAL A 446 -2.75 -7.38 15.49
CA VAL A 446 -2.16 -7.18 14.16
C VAL A 446 -1.24 -8.35 13.79
N ARG A 447 -0.34 -8.73 14.69
CA ARG A 447 0.62 -9.82 14.45
C ARG A 447 -0.07 -11.15 14.19
N THR A 448 -0.97 -11.56 15.08
CA THR A 448 -1.64 -12.88 15.03
C THR A 448 -2.76 -12.95 14.00
N GLY A 449 -3.46 -11.85 13.74
CA GLY A 449 -4.65 -11.79 12.88
C GLY A 449 -4.38 -11.33 11.45
N LYS A 450 -3.46 -10.38 11.24
CA LYS A 450 -3.22 -9.76 9.92
C LYS A 450 -1.87 -10.10 9.29
N LEU A 451 -0.84 -10.39 10.08
CA LEU A 451 0.49 -10.74 9.55
C LEU A 451 0.78 -12.25 9.57
N ASN A 452 0.21 -13.00 10.53
CA ASN A 452 0.44 -14.43 10.65
C ASN A 452 -0.07 -15.20 9.40
N GLY A 453 0.64 -16.27 9.02
CA GLY A 453 0.31 -17.07 7.84
C GLY A 453 0.58 -16.39 6.48
N SER A 454 1.10 -15.16 6.49
CA SER A 454 1.50 -14.46 5.27
C SER A 454 2.94 -14.80 4.93
N LEU A 455 3.23 -14.91 3.62
CA LEU A 455 4.59 -15.15 3.15
C LEU A 455 5.16 -13.91 2.45
N GLY A 456 6.43 -13.64 2.72
CA GLY A 456 7.19 -12.54 2.14
C GLY A 456 8.25 -12.07 3.13
N GLY A 457 9.42 -11.65 2.63
CA GLY A 457 10.52 -11.20 3.47
C GLY A 457 10.11 -10.02 4.36
N LEU A 458 9.38 -9.07 3.78
CA LEU A 458 8.89 -7.88 4.47
C LEU A 458 7.93 -8.21 5.62
N ILE A 459 6.97 -9.11 5.37
CA ILE A 459 5.93 -9.46 6.36
C ILE A 459 6.49 -10.39 7.45
N ASN A 460 7.43 -11.27 7.10
CA ASN A 460 8.13 -12.11 8.07
C ASN A 460 8.97 -11.26 9.03
N GLU A 461 9.69 -10.26 8.52
CA GLU A 461 10.44 -9.30 9.34
C GLU A 461 9.49 -8.51 10.24
N ALA A 462 8.40 -7.98 9.69
CA ALA A 462 7.38 -7.25 10.43
C ALA A 462 6.78 -8.06 11.59
N SER A 463 6.41 -9.32 11.35
CA SER A 463 5.87 -10.22 12.38
C SER A 463 6.88 -10.46 13.53
N GLY A 464 8.16 -10.64 13.19
CA GLY A 464 9.23 -10.79 14.17
C GLY A 464 9.49 -9.52 14.99
N VAL A 465 9.38 -8.33 14.37
CA VAL A 465 9.46 -7.05 15.08
C VAL A 465 8.29 -6.90 16.06
N LEU A 466 7.05 -7.10 15.61
CA LEU A 466 5.88 -6.98 16.49
C LEU A 466 5.93 -7.97 17.66
N TYR A 467 6.41 -9.20 17.42
CA TYR A 467 6.60 -10.18 18.50
C TYR A 467 7.51 -9.63 19.61
N ARG A 468 8.68 -9.08 19.26
CA ARG A 468 9.63 -8.53 20.24
C ARG A 468 9.06 -7.32 20.99
N LEU A 469 8.31 -6.47 20.29
CA LEU A 469 7.65 -5.32 20.91
C LEU A 469 6.57 -5.74 21.91
N VAL A 470 5.76 -6.76 21.59
CA VAL A 470 4.75 -7.32 22.49
C VAL A 470 5.37 -8.06 23.68
N GLU A 471 6.50 -8.74 23.47
CA GLU A 471 7.22 -9.46 24.53
C GLU A 471 7.80 -8.51 25.58
N GLY A 472 8.02 -7.23 25.24
CA GLY A 472 8.66 -6.25 26.13
C GLY A 472 10.16 -6.51 26.36
N ARG A 473 10.75 -7.48 25.65
CA ARG A 473 12.18 -7.82 25.73
C ARG A 473 13.06 -7.05 24.75
N SER A 474 12.47 -6.12 24.00
CA SER A 474 13.25 -5.31 23.09
C SER A 474 14.33 -4.54 23.88
N GLN A 475 15.57 -4.56 23.38
CA GLN A 475 16.69 -3.80 23.96
C GLN A 475 16.54 -2.28 23.78
N LEU A 476 15.33 -1.83 23.46
CA LEU A 476 14.89 -0.44 23.57
C LEU A 476 14.76 -0.01 25.04
N SER A 477 15.67 -0.49 25.90
CA SER A 477 15.85 -0.05 27.29
C SER A 477 16.04 1.46 27.39
N HIS A 478 16.39 2.10 26.27
CA HIS A 478 16.27 3.52 26.08
C HIS A 478 15.75 3.83 24.66
N PHE A 479 14.46 4.15 24.60
CA PHE A 479 14.10 5.50 24.14
C PHE A 479 14.66 6.54 25.10
#